data_AF-A0A161RX00-F1
#
_entry.id   AF-A0A161RX00-F1
#
_cell.length_a   1.000
_cell.length_b   1.000
_cell.length_c   1.000
_cell.angle_alpha   90.00
_cell.angle_beta   90.00
_cell.angle_gamma   90.00
#
_symmetry.space_group_name_H-M   'P 1'
#
loop_
_entity.id
_entity.type
_entity.pdbx_description
1 polymer ?
#
loop_
_entity_poly.entity_id
_entity_poly.type
_entity_poly.pdbx_seq_one_letter_code
_entity_poly.pdbx_strand_id
1 'polypeptide(L)'
;MGEAFKAAASYGFPKGTTIYFAVDFDVLGHEISNAIIPHFTGLNEAKNAMGNQYNIGIYGPRNACIQVSDRGLADYSFVSGLSTGFSGNLGYPLPSNWAFDQVSTITIGSGSGAINIDNNINSGRDKGASFTDGSVDIPDVIPDDSNAMAYNQFKIIALGASKYANVEGDTGITNLNYNIAGYYRKDLYIGPNWAALVGPYPLFFEIYLEDLVGQPINPFIDLIDPVENHTIGVQHLFAVISGFYGNFKDSKEITDITGWAGDLITMAKNVVMYRDQYEGSLLDRTYASAYDLIGMVENEPFRDLVFDLDDLLGDIDAYNIAQEAKELNLSIAEFFPSYYTLGHVKTRFTRFFNHRFNGDRAKLLTDVVEVMKGGIEYAVVRDQLIGYLNLSEGELEAIAIAFYNKILYYVDQGK
;
A
#
# COMPACT_ATOMS: atom_id res chain seq x y z
N MET A 1 14.18 -2.70 -4.13
CA MET A 1 14.82 -1.63 -4.98
C MET A 1 16.14 -2.04 -5.66
N GLY A 2 16.92 -3.01 -5.17
CA GLY A 2 18.24 -3.34 -5.75
C GLY A 2 18.25 -4.33 -6.93
N GLU A 3 17.12 -4.91 -7.31
CA GLU A 3 17.07 -5.98 -8.34
C GLU A 3 17.57 -5.52 -9.71
N ALA A 4 17.26 -4.28 -10.12
CA ALA A 4 17.73 -3.75 -11.40
C ALA A 4 19.26 -3.67 -11.47
N PHE A 5 19.93 -3.28 -10.38
CA PHE A 5 21.39 -3.25 -10.30
C PHE A 5 21.99 -4.65 -10.35
N LYS A 6 21.40 -5.62 -9.64
CA LYS A 6 21.85 -7.02 -9.71
C LYS A 6 21.64 -7.62 -11.09
N ALA A 7 20.49 -7.35 -11.72
CA ALA A 7 20.18 -7.82 -13.06
C ALA A 7 21.21 -7.27 -14.07
N ALA A 8 21.47 -5.96 -14.04
CA ALA A 8 22.49 -5.34 -14.88
C ALA A 8 23.87 -6.01 -14.71
N ALA A 9 24.28 -6.28 -13.47
CA ALA A 9 25.54 -6.99 -13.19
C ALA A 9 25.52 -8.43 -13.72
N SER A 10 24.42 -9.17 -13.52
CA SER A 10 24.29 -10.55 -14.00
C SER A 10 24.29 -10.68 -15.52
N TYR A 11 23.82 -9.65 -16.24
CA TYR A 11 23.89 -9.58 -17.71
C TYR A 11 25.24 -9.04 -18.21
N GLY A 12 26.16 -8.71 -17.30
CA GLY A 12 27.49 -8.22 -17.62
C GLY A 12 27.53 -6.77 -18.10
N PHE A 13 26.55 -5.93 -17.74
CA PHE A 13 26.65 -4.51 -18.08
C PHE A 13 27.82 -3.87 -17.30
N PRO A 14 28.76 -3.19 -17.98
CA PRO A 14 29.93 -2.62 -17.32
C PRO A 14 29.58 -1.60 -16.24
N LYS A 15 30.43 -1.47 -15.21
CA LYS A 15 30.30 -0.44 -14.19
C LYS A 15 30.24 0.95 -14.84
N GLY A 16 29.38 1.83 -14.32
CA GLY A 16 29.08 3.14 -14.89
C GLY A 16 27.99 3.14 -15.98
N THR A 17 27.43 1.99 -16.34
CA THR A 17 26.22 1.93 -17.19
C THR A 17 25.06 2.63 -16.48
N THR A 18 24.26 3.40 -17.22
CA THR A 18 23.04 4.04 -16.72
C THR A 18 21.87 3.08 -16.82
N ILE A 19 21.12 2.92 -15.73
CA ILE A 19 19.83 2.22 -15.72
C ILE A 19 18.72 3.27 -15.64
N TYR A 20 17.83 3.29 -16.63
CA TYR A 20 16.71 4.24 -16.67
C TYR A 20 15.48 3.66 -15.98
N PHE A 21 15.11 4.23 -14.83
CA PHE A 21 13.92 3.85 -14.07
C PHE A 21 12.71 4.64 -14.57
N ALA A 22 11.62 3.93 -14.89
CA ALA A 22 10.50 4.48 -15.64
C ALA A 22 9.40 5.09 -14.75
N VAL A 23 8.97 6.29 -15.11
CA VAL A 23 7.74 6.98 -14.68
C VAL A 23 6.85 7.10 -15.91
N ASP A 24 6.18 6.00 -16.27
CA ASP A 24 5.47 5.86 -17.55
C ASP A 24 3.96 6.08 -17.44
N PHE A 25 3.57 7.22 -16.88
CA PHE A 25 2.18 7.67 -16.79
C PHE A 25 2.12 9.21 -16.73
N ASP A 26 0.91 9.77 -16.83
CA ASP A 26 0.73 11.23 -16.73
C ASP A 26 0.85 11.71 -15.27
N VAL A 27 2.09 11.85 -14.80
CA VAL A 27 2.38 12.23 -13.41
C VAL A 27 2.17 13.74 -13.17
N LEU A 28 1.44 14.05 -12.10
CA LEU A 28 1.12 15.39 -11.64
C LEU A 28 2.18 15.92 -10.66
N GLY A 29 2.24 17.24 -10.48
CA GLY A 29 3.27 17.88 -9.65
C GLY A 29 3.31 17.39 -8.19
N HIS A 30 2.15 17.08 -7.61
CA HIS A 30 2.09 16.55 -6.25
C HIS A 30 2.54 15.08 -6.18
N GLU A 31 2.26 14.26 -7.19
CA GLU A 31 2.75 12.87 -7.29
C GLU A 31 4.27 12.84 -7.50
N ILE A 32 4.83 13.79 -8.26
CA ILE A 32 6.29 13.95 -8.37
C ILE A 32 6.90 14.20 -6.97
N SER A 33 6.30 15.12 -6.22
CA SER A 33 6.79 15.52 -4.90
C SER A 33 6.65 14.42 -3.85
N ASN A 34 5.49 13.75 -3.84
CA ASN A 34 5.10 12.84 -2.77
C ASN A 34 5.47 11.38 -3.06
N ALA A 35 5.74 11.02 -4.31
CA ALA A 35 5.93 9.64 -4.72
C ALA A 35 7.22 9.43 -5.54
N ILE A 36 7.43 10.20 -6.61
CA ILE A 36 8.59 10.01 -7.49
C ILE A 36 9.90 10.41 -6.82
N ILE A 37 9.97 11.56 -6.14
CA ILE A 37 11.19 11.98 -5.44
C ILE A 37 11.58 10.98 -4.33
N PRO A 38 10.66 10.52 -3.46
CA PRO A 38 10.94 9.44 -2.52
C PRO A 38 11.45 8.16 -3.19
N HIS A 39 10.85 7.74 -4.32
CA HIS A 39 11.33 6.57 -5.08
C HIS A 39 12.81 6.71 -5.47
N PHE A 40 13.16 7.82 -6.13
CA PHE A 40 14.52 8.05 -6.60
C PHE A 40 15.51 8.28 -5.45
N THR A 41 15.04 8.75 -4.28
CA THR A 41 15.85 8.76 -3.06
C THR A 41 16.22 7.34 -2.64
N GLY A 42 15.23 6.44 -2.56
CA GLY A 42 15.45 5.03 -2.22
C GLY A 42 16.34 4.29 -3.24
N LEU A 43 16.23 4.61 -4.53
CA LEU A 43 17.15 4.08 -5.55
C LEU A 43 18.60 4.50 -5.30
N ASN A 44 18.83 5.76 -4.90
CA ASN A 44 20.17 6.26 -4.57
C ASN A 44 20.72 5.60 -3.29
N GLU A 45 19.89 5.38 -2.28
CA GLU A 45 20.26 4.62 -1.08
C GLU A 45 20.65 3.18 -1.42
N ALA A 46 19.85 2.50 -2.26
CA ALA A 46 20.16 1.15 -2.74
C ALA A 46 21.46 1.12 -3.58
N LYS A 47 21.64 2.07 -4.51
CA LYS A 47 22.87 2.23 -5.31
C LYS A 47 24.10 2.38 -4.40
N ASN A 48 23.99 3.19 -3.35
CA ASN A 48 25.07 3.39 -2.37
C ASN A 48 25.38 2.10 -1.59
N ALA A 49 24.35 1.41 -1.09
CA ALA A 49 24.51 0.15 -0.36
C ALA A 49 25.14 -0.96 -1.23
N MET A 50 24.90 -0.93 -2.54
CA MET A 50 25.40 -1.92 -3.51
C MET A 50 26.74 -1.52 -4.14
N GLY A 51 27.47 -0.57 -3.56
CA GLY A 51 28.83 -0.21 -3.98
C GLY A 51 28.91 0.72 -5.20
N ASN A 52 27.81 1.43 -5.52
CA ASN A 52 27.79 2.48 -6.54
C ASN A 52 28.23 2.04 -7.95
N GLN A 53 27.87 0.82 -8.35
CA GLN A 53 28.31 0.24 -9.62
C GLN A 53 27.68 0.88 -10.87
N TYR A 54 26.45 1.41 -10.77
CA TYR A 54 25.65 1.89 -11.90
C TYR A 54 25.16 3.32 -11.68
N ASN A 55 24.93 4.05 -12.77
CA ASN A 55 24.29 5.36 -12.74
C ASN A 55 22.77 5.21 -12.74
N ILE A 56 22.07 6.17 -12.15
CA ILE A 56 20.61 6.21 -12.14
C ILE A 56 20.15 7.19 -13.21
N GLY A 57 19.38 6.70 -14.18
CA GLY A 57 18.63 7.53 -15.12
C GLY A 57 17.15 7.54 -14.77
N ILE A 58 16.46 8.60 -15.13
CA ILE A 58 14.99 8.66 -15.10
C ILE A 58 14.45 8.57 -16.53
N TYR A 59 13.49 7.69 -16.78
CA TYR A 59 12.61 7.77 -17.93
C TYR A 59 11.26 8.37 -17.53
N GLY A 60 10.75 9.37 -18.25
CA GLY A 60 9.42 9.91 -17.97
C GLY A 60 9.15 11.32 -18.53
N PRO A 61 8.04 11.95 -18.12
CA PRO A 61 7.68 13.29 -18.59
C PRO A 61 8.73 14.33 -18.19
N ARG A 62 8.83 15.41 -18.97
CA ARG A 62 9.82 16.47 -18.78
C ARG A 62 9.86 17.03 -17.37
N ASN A 63 8.69 17.32 -16.76
CA ASN A 63 8.60 17.86 -15.40
C ASN A 63 9.19 16.91 -14.35
N ALA A 64 8.87 15.60 -14.44
CA ALA A 64 9.43 14.60 -13.53
C ALA A 64 10.95 14.50 -13.70
N CYS A 65 11.42 14.43 -14.96
CA CYS A 65 12.84 14.40 -15.27
C CYS A 65 13.58 15.62 -14.71
N ILE A 66 13.05 16.84 -14.90
CA ILE A 66 13.62 18.07 -14.36
C ILE A 66 13.72 18.00 -12.84
N GLN A 67 12.62 17.69 -12.16
CA GLN A 67 12.58 17.76 -10.71
C GLN A 67 13.45 16.72 -9.99
N VAL A 68 13.56 15.51 -10.56
CA VAL A 68 14.45 14.46 -10.05
C VAL A 68 15.91 14.83 -10.29
N SER A 69 16.24 15.30 -11.51
CA SER A 69 17.61 15.67 -11.90
C SER A 69 18.11 16.91 -11.17
N ASP A 70 17.29 17.95 -10.97
CA ASP A 70 17.65 19.17 -10.23
C ASP A 70 17.98 18.91 -8.76
N ARG A 71 17.51 17.77 -8.22
CA ARG A 71 17.83 17.30 -6.85
C ARG A 71 19.05 16.38 -6.81
N GLY A 72 19.70 16.13 -7.96
CA GLY A 72 20.85 15.24 -8.06
C GLY A 72 20.50 13.76 -7.88
N LEU A 73 19.23 13.38 -8.04
CA LEU A 73 18.78 12.00 -7.85
C LEU A 73 18.84 11.15 -9.13
N ALA A 74 19.03 11.77 -10.29
CA ALA A 74 19.29 11.09 -11.56
C ALA A 74 20.44 11.75 -12.31
N ASP A 75 21.36 10.92 -12.81
CA ASP A 75 22.52 11.30 -13.60
C ASP A 75 22.10 11.74 -15.02
N TYR A 76 21.11 11.06 -15.61
CA TYR A 76 20.61 11.32 -16.97
C TYR A 76 19.08 11.23 -17.06
N SER A 77 18.50 11.90 -18.06
CA SER A 77 17.06 11.82 -18.35
C SER A 77 16.77 11.24 -19.73
N PHE A 78 15.85 10.29 -19.78
CA PHE A 78 15.25 9.76 -21.01
C PHE A 78 13.80 10.25 -21.08
N VAL A 79 13.54 11.22 -21.93
CA VAL A 79 12.25 11.89 -21.98
C VAL A 79 11.22 11.06 -22.75
N SER A 80 10.01 10.91 -22.19
CA SER A 80 8.85 10.31 -22.87
C SER A 80 8.19 11.31 -23.83
N GLY A 81 8.94 11.80 -24.82
CA GLY A 81 8.49 12.85 -25.74
C GLY A 81 7.32 12.45 -26.64
N LEU A 82 7.10 11.15 -26.85
CA LEU A 82 5.99 10.60 -27.61
C LEU A 82 4.65 10.81 -26.90
N SER A 83 4.66 10.87 -25.57
CA SER A 83 3.49 11.08 -24.73
C SER A 83 3.10 12.57 -24.69
N THR A 84 2.75 13.13 -25.85
CA THR A 84 2.44 14.57 -26.00
C THR A 84 1.22 15.02 -25.20
N GLY A 85 0.37 14.07 -24.78
CA GLY A 85 -0.80 14.33 -23.93
C GLY A 85 -0.50 14.39 -22.44
N PHE A 86 0.70 14.00 -21.99
CA PHE A 86 1.06 14.06 -20.58
C PHE A 86 1.24 15.51 -20.12
N SER A 87 0.50 15.89 -19.08
CA SER A 87 0.60 17.15 -18.35
C SER A 87 2.05 17.48 -17.98
N GLY A 88 2.84 16.47 -17.59
CA GLY A 88 4.27 16.62 -17.29
C GLY A 88 5.16 17.00 -18.49
N ASN A 89 4.67 16.90 -19.72
CA ASN A 89 5.38 17.36 -20.94
C ASN A 89 4.94 18.76 -21.39
N LEU A 90 3.70 19.14 -21.10
CA LEU A 90 3.11 20.39 -21.56
C LEU A 90 3.70 21.60 -20.81
N GLY A 91 4.37 22.48 -21.54
CA GLY A 91 4.94 23.72 -20.99
C GLY A 91 6.30 23.57 -20.30
N TYR A 92 6.88 22.37 -20.27
CA TYR A 92 8.21 22.11 -19.71
C TYR A 92 9.27 21.95 -20.83
N PRO A 93 10.48 22.52 -20.67
CA PRO A 93 11.59 22.31 -21.61
C PRO A 93 12.16 20.90 -21.45
N LEU A 94 13.04 20.49 -22.38
CA LEU A 94 13.86 19.30 -22.15
C LEU A 94 14.75 19.52 -20.90
N PRO A 95 14.91 18.51 -20.01
CA PRO A 95 15.74 18.62 -18.83
C PRO A 95 17.19 18.87 -19.21
N SER A 96 17.93 19.61 -18.38
CA SER A 96 19.29 20.03 -18.71
C SER A 96 20.25 18.86 -18.91
N ASN A 97 19.96 17.66 -18.39
CA ASN A 97 20.70 16.40 -18.51
C ASN A 97 20.03 15.35 -19.41
N TRP A 98 19.14 15.76 -20.34
CA TRP A 98 18.52 14.82 -21.28
C TRP A 98 19.57 14.05 -22.10
N ALA A 99 19.51 12.72 -22.01
CA ALA A 99 20.32 11.78 -22.76
C ALA A 99 19.57 11.29 -24.01
N PHE A 100 18.31 10.92 -23.83
CA PHE A 100 17.43 10.38 -24.87
C PHE A 100 16.07 11.11 -24.87
N ASP A 101 15.40 11.16 -26.01
CA ASP A 101 14.02 11.66 -26.15
C ASP A 101 13.24 10.73 -27.10
N GLN A 102 12.19 10.07 -26.60
CA GLN A 102 11.34 9.18 -27.38
C GLN A 102 10.42 10.00 -28.27
N VAL A 103 10.39 9.74 -29.59
CA VAL A 103 9.71 10.64 -30.55
C VAL A 103 8.71 9.98 -31.48
N SER A 104 8.79 8.66 -31.71
CA SER A 104 7.85 7.95 -32.59
C SER A 104 7.92 6.45 -32.37
N THR A 105 6.81 5.74 -32.56
CA THR A 105 6.80 4.27 -32.66
C THR A 105 6.69 3.85 -34.12
N ILE A 106 7.48 2.85 -34.52
CA ILE A 106 7.37 2.15 -35.80
C ILE A 106 7.06 0.67 -35.55
N THR A 107 6.42 0.01 -36.51
CA THR A 107 6.23 -1.45 -36.48
C THR A 107 7.15 -2.09 -37.51
N ILE A 108 7.91 -3.09 -37.08
CA ILE A 108 8.68 -3.96 -37.97
C ILE A 108 8.05 -5.37 -38.00
N GLY A 109 8.21 -6.09 -39.11
CA GLY A 109 7.63 -7.42 -39.28
C GLY A 109 6.15 -7.41 -39.68
N SER A 110 5.49 -8.57 -39.58
CA SER A 110 4.07 -8.75 -39.92
C SER A 110 3.47 -9.96 -39.18
N GLY A 111 2.13 -10.01 -39.09
CA GLY A 111 1.42 -11.09 -38.42
C GLY A 111 1.80 -11.24 -36.93
N SER A 112 1.97 -12.47 -36.46
CA SER A 112 2.42 -12.77 -35.09
C SER A 112 3.89 -12.39 -34.81
N GLY A 113 4.65 -12.03 -35.84
CA GLY A 113 6.04 -11.55 -35.72
C GLY A 113 6.16 -10.03 -35.79
N ALA A 114 5.05 -9.28 -35.76
CA ALA A 114 5.09 -7.82 -35.73
C ALA A 114 5.58 -7.32 -34.35
N ILE A 115 6.57 -6.42 -34.36
CA ILE A 115 7.16 -5.84 -33.15
C ILE A 115 7.11 -4.31 -33.27
N ASN A 116 6.63 -3.65 -32.22
CA ASN A 116 6.71 -2.20 -32.11
C ASN A 116 8.07 -1.78 -31.55
N ILE A 117 8.69 -0.80 -32.19
CA ILE A 117 9.98 -0.22 -31.81
C ILE A 117 9.81 1.28 -31.69
N ASP A 118 10.25 1.83 -30.56
CA ASP A 118 10.29 3.28 -30.38
C ASP A 118 11.61 3.86 -30.85
N ASN A 119 11.52 4.90 -31.67
CA ASN A 119 12.65 5.70 -32.08
C ASN A 119 12.93 6.78 -31.03
N ASN A 120 14.20 6.87 -30.67
CA ASN A 120 14.70 7.81 -29.69
C ASN A 120 15.77 8.70 -30.31
N ILE A 121 15.72 9.99 -30.01
CA ILE A 121 16.80 10.93 -30.33
C ILE A 121 17.85 10.83 -29.23
N ASN A 122 19.13 10.70 -29.60
CA ASN A 122 20.25 10.71 -28.67
C ASN A 122 20.96 12.08 -28.66
N SER A 123 21.12 12.67 -27.49
CA SER A 123 21.87 13.92 -27.26
C SER A 123 23.40 13.76 -27.38
N GLY A 124 23.90 12.53 -27.27
CA GLY A 124 25.33 12.18 -27.17
C GLY A 124 25.89 12.14 -25.75
N ARG A 125 25.08 12.43 -24.72
CA ARG A 125 25.53 12.45 -23.31
C ARG A 125 25.70 11.06 -22.72
N ASP A 126 24.73 10.19 -22.96
CA ASP A 126 24.82 8.78 -22.65
C ASP A 126 25.10 8.01 -23.94
N LYS A 127 26.17 7.24 -23.95
CA LYS A 127 26.58 6.42 -25.10
C LYS A 127 26.00 5.01 -25.03
N GLY A 128 25.33 4.66 -23.93
CA GLY A 128 24.91 3.30 -23.62
C GLY A 128 26.11 2.35 -23.42
N ALA A 129 25.80 1.07 -23.28
CA ALA A 129 26.80 0.01 -23.23
C ALA A 129 26.98 -0.63 -24.62
N SER A 130 28.23 -0.74 -25.07
CA SER A 130 28.58 -1.35 -26.37
C SER A 130 29.18 -2.75 -26.26
N PHE A 131 29.35 -3.24 -25.03
CA PHE A 131 29.88 -4.57 -24.72
C PHE A 131 29.32 -5.06 -23.39
N THR A 132 29.46 -6.36 -23.16
CA THR A 132 29.25 -6.98 -21.85
C THR A 132 30.57 -7.49 -21.29
N ASP A 133 30.69 -7.47 -19.97
CA ASP A 133 31.85 -7.88 -19.19
C ASP A 133 31.43 -8.94 -18.17
N GLY A 134 31.86 -10.18 -18.38
CA GLY A 134 31.57 -11.30 -17.50
C GLY A 134 32.31 -11.27 -16.16
N SER A 135 33.20 -10.28 -15.94
CA SER A 135 33.93 -10.09 -14.69
C SER A 135 33.29 -9.06 -13.75
N VAL A 136 32.13 -8.51 -14.11
CA VAL A 136 31.41 -7.57 -13.25
C VAL A 136 31.01 -8.25 -11.95
N ASP A 137 31.45 -7.69 -10.83
CA ASP A 137 31.07 -8.15 -9.49
C ASP A 137 29.56 -8.07 -9.32
N ILE A 138 28.90 -9.21 -9.28
CA ILE A 138 27.47 -9.27 -8.97
C ILE A 138 27.30 -8.92 -7.49
N PRO A 139 26.52 -7.88 -7.14
CA PRO A 139 26.26 -7.58 -5.73
C PRO A 139 25.68 -8.81 -5.01
N ASP A 140 26.45 -9.37 -4.08
CA ASP A 140 26.04 -10.53 -3.27
C ASP A 140 24.89 -10.17 -2.31
N VAL A 141 24.86 -8.91 -1.87
CA VAL A 141 23.82 -8.33 -1.03
C VAL A 141 23.00 -7.37 -1.88
N ILE A 142 21.82 -7.82 -2.33
CA ILE A 142 20.72 -6.88 -2.50
C ILE A 142 20.30 -6.52 -1.07
N PRO A 143 20.12 -5.24 -0.69
CA PRO A 143 19.41 -4.93 0.54
C PRO A 143 18.12 -5.75 0.52
N ASP A 144 18.00 -6.71 1.43
CA ASP A 144 16.91 -7.67 1.39
C ASP A 144 15.63 -6.84 1.51
N ASP A 145 14.85 -6.81 0.43
CA ASP A 145 13.54 -6.21 0.51
C ASP A 145 12.74 -7.23 1.29
N SER A 146 12.57 -6.98 2.59
CA SER A 146 11.86 -7.86 3.51
C SER A 146 10.47 -8.21 3.01
N ASN A 147 9.92 -7.41 2.09
CA ASN A 147 8.61 -7.58 1.49
C ASN A 147 8.65 -8.18 0.08
N ALA A 148 9.81 -8.52 -0.48
CA ALA A 148 9.92 -9.06 -1.85
C ALA A 148 9.06 -10.31 -2.05
N MET A 149 9.07 -11.24 -1.09
CA MET A 149 8.25 -12.45 -1.17
C MET A 149 6.76 -12.13 -1.07
N ALA A 150 6.35 -11.23 -0.18
CA ALA A 150 4.98 -10.77 -0.04
C ALA A 150 4.48 -10.08 -1.32
N TYR A 151 5.27 -9.18 -1.90
CA TYR A 151 4.95 -8.51 -3.17
C TYR A 151 4.91 -9.47 -4.35
N ASN A 152 5.78 -10.48 -4.39
CA ASN A 152 5.73 -11.50 -5.43
C ASN A 152 4.47 -12.36 -5.32
N GLN A 153 4.08 -12.77 -4.11
CA GLN A 153 2.83 -13.48 -3.89
C GLN A 153 1.61 -12.63 -4.26
N PHE A 154 1.58 -11.36 -3.82
CA PHE A 154 0.54 -10.41 -4.20
C PHE A 154 0.44 -10.23 -5.72
N LYS A 155 1.58 -10.12 -6.41
CA LYS A 155 1.63 -10.00 -7.88
C LYS A 155 1.06 -11.24 -8.58
N ILE A 156 1.32 -12.45 -8.07
CA ILE A 156 0.72 -13.69 -8.60
C ILE A 156 -0.80 -13.63 -8.47
N ILE A 157 -1.31 -13.25 -7.29
CA ILE A 157 -2.75 -13.13 -7.03
C ILE A 157 -3.37 -12.05 -7.94
N ALA A 158 -2.77 -10.86 -8.02
CA ALA A 158 -3.25 -9.75 -8.84
C ALA A 158 -3.29 -10.10 -10.33
N LEU A 159 -2.22 -10.71 -10.88
CA LEU A 159 -2.18 -11.15 -12.28
C LEU A 159 -3.21 -12.25 -12.56
N GLY A 160 -3.40 -13.18 -11.61
CA GLY A 160 -4.44 -14.18 -11.70
C GLY A 160 -5.83 -13.57 -11.72
N ALA A 161 -6.10 -12.57 -10.86
CA ALA A 161 -7.37 -11.86 -10.84
C ALA A 161 -7.63 -11.11 -12.16
N SER A 162 -6.61 -10.47 -12.74
CA SER A 162 -6.73 -9.85 -14.06
C SER A 162 -7.01 -10.88 -15.17
N LYS A 163 -6.38 -12.07 -15.11
CA LYS A 163 -6.65 -13.15 -16.08
C LYS A 163 -8.07 -13.70 -15.92
N TYR A 164 -8.51 -13.92 -14.68
CA TYR A 164 -9.86 -14.36 -14.36
C TYR A 164 -10.92 -13.37 -14.85
N ALA A 165 -10.73 -12.07 -14.59
CA ALA A 165 -11.57 -10.98 -15.08
C ALA A 165 -11.75 -11.00 -16.61
N ASN A 166 -10.69 -11.32 -17.36
CA ASN A 166 -10.76 -11.44 -18.83
C ASN A 166 -11.55 -12.69 -19.27
N VAL A 167 -11.45 -13.80 -18.55
CA VAL A 167 -12.21 -15.04 -18.83
C VAL A 167 -13.70 -14.81 -18.60
N GLU A 168 -14.05 -14.15 -17.51
CA GLU A 168 -15.45 -13.83 -17.16
C GLU A 168 -16.03 -12.67 -18.00
N GLY A 169 -15.18 -11.91 -18.70
CA GLY A 169 -15.59 -10.71 -19.43
C GLY A 169 -15.92 -9.51 -18.52
N ASP A 170 -15.47 -9.54 -17.27
CA ASP A 170 -15.73 -8.54 -16.23
C ASP A 170 -14.41 -7.90 -15.77
N THR A 171 -13.97 -6.91 -16.54
CA THR A 171 -12.69 -6.20 -16.34
C THR A 171 -12.82 -4.95 -15.46
N GLY A 172 -13.94 -4.80 -14.75
CA GLY A 172 -14.17 -3.66 -13.87
C GLY A 172 -13.21 -3.65 -12.67
N ILE A 173 -12.61 -2.49 -12.37
CA ILE A 173 -11.64 -2.31 -11.26
C ILE A 173 -12.23 -2.78 -9.92
N THR A 174 -13.51 -2.51 -9.66
CA THR A 174 -14.18 -2.96 -8.44
C THR A 174 -14.18 -4.48 -8.30
N ASN A 175 -14.52 -5.21 -9.35
CA ASN A 175 -14.57 -6.68 -9.30
C ASN A 175 -13.17 -7.31 -9.31
N LEU A 176 -12.21 -6.67 -10.00
CA LEU A 176 -10.79 -7.01 -9.88
C LEU A 176 -10.32 -6.90 -8.43
N ASN A 177 -10.54 -5.75 -7.80
CA ASN A 177 -10.12 -5.49 -6.42
C ASN A 177 -10.87 -6.37 -5.41
N TYR A 178 -12.16 -6.67 -5.66
CA TYR A 178 -12.94 -7.62 -4.87
C TYR A 178 -12.32 -9.02 -4.88
N ASN A 179 -11.90 -9.52 -6.04
CA ASN A 179 -11.25 -10.82 -6.16
C ASN A 179 -9.88 -10.84 -5.48
N ILE A 180 -9.06 -9.80 -5.68
CA ILE A 180 -7.73 -9.69 -5.06
C ILE A 180 -7.84 -9.65 -3.53
N ALA A 181 -8.55 -8.66 -2.99
CA ALA A 181 -8.69 -8.50 -1.53
C ALA A 181 -9.49 -9.65 -0.92
N GLY A 182 -10.54 -10.11 -1.63
CA GLY A 182 -11.37 -11.23 -1.19
C GLY A 182 -10.64 -12.56 -1.11
N TYR A 183 -9.62 -12.82 -1.94
CA TYR A 183 -8.84 -14.05 -1.88
C TYR A 183 -8.04 -14.17 -0.58
N TYR A 184 -7.47 -13.06 -0.09
CA TYR A 184 -6.73 -13.01 1.18
C TYR A 184 -7.59 -13.31 2.42
N ARG A 185 -8.92 -13.23 2.29
CA ARG A 185 -9.86 -13.63 3.35
C ARG A 185 -9.89 -15.13 3.61
N LYS A 186 -9.26 -15.95 2.75
CA LYS A 186 -9.25 -17.42 2.82
C LYS A 186 -8.95 -17.91 4.24
N ASP A 187 -9.67 -18.94 4.67
CA ASP A 187 -9.60 -19.60 5.99
C ASP A 187 -10.02 -18.75 7.21
N LEU A 188 -9.71 -17.44 7.27
CA LEU A 188 -9.94 -16.59 8.44
C LEU A 188 -11.20 -15.73 8.36
N TYR A 189 -11.46 -15.10 7.22
CA TYR A 189 -12.47 -14.05 7.05
C TYR A 189 -13.59 -14.45 6.08
N ILE A 190 -13.96 -15.74 6.05
CA ILE A 190 -14.95 -16.31 5.11
C ILE A 190 -16.34 -16.57 5.72
N GLY A 191 -16.47 -16.45 7.04
CA GLY A 191 -17.69 -16.82 7.78
C GLY A 191 -18.94 -16.02 7.40
N PRO A 192 -20.14 -16.43 7.87
CA PRO A 192 -21.41 -15.80 7.50
C PRO A 192 -21.49 -14.32 7.86
N ASN A 193 -20.85 -13.89 8.96
CA ASN A 193 -20.79 -12.48 9.35
C ASN A 193 -20.01 -11.67 8.31
N TRP A 194 -18.85 -12.15 7.87
CA TRP A 194 -18.08 -11.52 6.81
C TRP A 194 -18.81 -11.55 5.47
N ALA A 195 -19.47 -12.67 5.13
CA ALA A 195 -20.29 -12.75 3.93
C ALA A 195 -21.44 -11.73 3.93
N ALA A 196 -22.01 -11.42 5.10
CA ALA A 196 -23.05 -10.40 5.25
C ALA A 196 -22.51 -8.97 5.10
N LEU A 197 -21.28 -8.69 5.53
CA LEU A 197 -20.68 -7.36 5.44
C LEU A 197 -20.11 -7.06 4.05
N VAL A 198 -19.33 -7.97 3.49
CA VAL A 198 -18.53 -7.69 2.28
C VAL A 198 -18.93 -8.54 1.09
N GLY A 199 -19.73 -9.59 1.30
CA GLY A 199 -20.11 -10.54 0.26
C GLY A 199 -19.38 -11.88 0.37
N PRO A 200 -19.85 -12.89 -0.39
CA PRO A 200 -19.34 -14.25 -0.30
C PRO A 200 -17.88 -14.33 -0.73
N TYR A 201 -17.09 -15.15 -0.05
CA TYR A 201 -15.70 -15.42 -0.44
C TYR A 201 -15.60 -15.78 -1.94
N PRO A 202 -14.64 -15.22 -2.71
CA PRO A 202 -14.55 -15.39 -4.17
C PRO A 202 -14.01 -16.79 -4.56
N LEU A 203 -14.79 -17.84 -4.26
CA LEU A 203 -14.41 -19.24 -4.43
C LEU A 203 -14.05 -19.60 -5.88
N PHE A 204 -14.75 -19.05 -6.87
CA PHE A 204 -14.44 -19.33 -8.28
C PHE A 204 -13.10 -18.75 -8.71
N PHE A 205 -12.74 -17.58 -8.16
CA PHE A 205 -11.43 -16.99 -8.39
C PHE A 205 -10.32 -17.83 -7.73
N GLU A 206 -10.53 -18.32 -6.50
CA GLU A 206 -9.60 -19.27 -5.86
C GLU A 206 -9.34 -20.48 -6.75
N ILE A 207 -10.40 -21.16 -7.19
CA ILE A 207 -10.29 -22.36 -8.03
C ILE A 207 -9.50 -22.06 -9.31
N TYR A 208 -9.82 -20.94 -9.96
CA TYR A 208 -9.12 -20.52 -11.17
C TYR A 208 -7.63 -20.23 -10.93
N LEU A 209 -7.32 -19.47 -9.87
CA LEU A 209 -5.96 -19.06 -9.55
C LEU A 209 -5.09 -20.27 -9.18
N GLU A 210 -5.61 -21.17 -8.35
CA GLU A 210 -4.85 -22.34 -7.90
C GLU A 210 -4.65 -23.38 -9.02
N ASP A 211 -5.60 -23.51 -9.96
CA ASP A 211 -5.41 -24.29 -11.19
C ASP A 211 -4.34 -23.65 -12.09
N LEU A 212 -4.38 -22.32 -12.27
CA LEU A 212 -3.40 -21.57 -13.05
C LEU A 212 -1.98 -21.69 -12.48
N VAL A 213 -1.84 -21.66 -11.16
CA VAL A 213 -0.55 -21.76 -10.46
C VAL A 213 -0.12 -23.22 -10.26
N GLY A 214 -1.06 -24.17 -10.30
CA GLY A 214 -0.82 -25.60 -10.11
C GLY A 214 -0.69 -26.05 -8.65
N GLN A 215 -0.93 -25.16 -7.70
CA GLN A 215 -0.87 -25.41 -6.26
C GLN A 215 -1.62 -24.33 -5.47
N PRO A 216 -2.09 -24.64 -4.25
CA PRO A 216 -2.66 -23.63 -3.36
C PRO A 216 -1.66 -22.54 -2.96
N ILE A 217 -2.13 -21.30 -2.81
CA ILE A 217 -1.32 -20.20 -2.27
C ILE A 217 -1.58 -20.12 -0.75
N ASN A 218 -0.73 -20.79 0.02
CA ASN A 218 -0.72 -20.80 1.48
C ASN A 218 0.69 -21.25 1.96
N PRO A 219 1.31 -20.64 2.98
CA PRO A 219 0.83 -19.49 3.76
C PRO A 219 0.83 -18.18 2.97
N PHE A 220 -0.04 -17.26 3.39
CA PHE A 220 0.10 -15.87 2.99
C PHE A 220 1.34 -15.28 3.64
N ILE A 221 2.05 -14.44 2.91
CA ILE A 221 3.32 -13.87 3.36
C ILE A 221 3.03 -12.45 3.83
N ASP A 222 3.21 -12.23 5.13
CA ASP A 222 3.00 -10.94 5.76
C ASP A 222 4.05 -9.91 5.32
N LEU A 223 3.69 -8.64 5.46
CA LEU A 223 4.62 -7.54 5.24
C LEU A 223 5.42 -7.26 6.52
N ILE A 224 6.59 -6.68 6.35
CA ILE A 224 7.32 -5.95 7.37
C ILE A 224 7.13 -4.47 7.10
N ASP A 225 6.53 -3.78 8.06
CA ASP A 225 6.32 -2.35 8.04
C ASP A 225 7.65 -1.59 7.96
N PRO A 226 7.87 -0.75 6.93
CA PRO A 226 9.16 -0.08 6.73
C PRO A 226 9.40 1.10 7.69
N VAL A 227 8.42 1.48 8.52
CA VAL A 227 8.51 2.61 9.47
C VAL A 227 8.71 2.12 10.90
N GLU A 228 7.86 1.19 11.34
CA GLU A 228 7.83 0.65 12.71
C GLU A 228 8.63 -0.66 12.83
N ASN A 229 9.07 -1.25 11.70
CA ASN A 229 9.76 -2.55 11.65
C ASN A 229 8.98 -3.65 12.38
N HIS A 230 7.68 -3.68 12.12
CA HIS A 230 6.69 -4.59 12.71
C HIS A 230 6.02 -5.39 11.60
N THR A 231 5.58 -6.61 11.89
CA THR A 231 4.83 -7.41 10.91
C THR A 231 3.45 -6.78 10.68
N ILE A 232 2.96 -6.79 9.44
CA ILE A 232 1.57 -6.47 9.10
C ILE A 232 0.94 -7.70 8.45
N GLY A 233 -0.05 -8.26 9.13
CA GLY A 233 -0.83 -9.40 8.71
C GLY A 233 -1.61 -9.11 7.43
N VAL A 234 -1.18 -9.67 6.29
CA VAL A 234 -1.80 -9.34 4.99
C VAL A 234 -3.25 -9.83 4.91
N GLN A 235 -3.59 -10.90 5.61
CA GLN A 235 -4.96 -11.39 5.64
C GLN A 235 -5.91 -10.40 6.33
N HIS A 236 -5.50 -9.79 7.44
CA HIS A 236 -6.25 -8.74 8.12
C HIS A 236 -6.35 -7.50 7.22
N LEU A 237 -5.21 -6.97 6.77
CA LEU A 237 -5.12 -5.82 5.86
C LEU A 237 -6.08 -5.93 4.66
N PHE A 238 -6.05 -7.07 3.95
CA PHE A 238 -6.90 -7.26 2.77
C PHE A 238 -8.37 -7.61 3.11
N ALA A 239 -8.66 -8.12 4.31
CA ALA A 239 -10.03 -8.27 4.77
C ALA A 239 -10.70 -6.88 4.94
N VAL A 240 -9.99 -5.91 5.51
CA VAL A 240 -10.44 -4.52 5.62
C VAL A 240 -10.60 -3.90 4.22
N ILE A 241 -9.61 -4.05 3.32
CA ILE A 241 -9.70 -3.56 1.93
C ILE A 241 -10.91 -4.16 1.21
N SER A 242 -11.29 -5.41 1.50
CA SER A 242 -12.47 -6.03 0.89
C SER A 242 -13.77 -5.29 1.22
N GLY A 243 -13.85 -4.61 2.37
CA GLY A 243 -14.95 -3.71 2.73
C GLY A 243 -15.20 -2.60 1.72
N PHE A 244 -14.13 -2.14 1.04
CA PHE A 244 -14.20 -1.08 0.03
C PHE A 244 -14.65 -1.57 -1.36
N TYR A 245 -14.71 -2.87 -1.61
CA TYR A 245 -15.06 -3.41 -2.93
C TYR A 245 -16.21 -4.42 -2.90
N GLY A 246 -16.67 -4.78 -1.70
CA GLY A 246 -17.77 -5.70 -1.47
C GLY A 246 -19.17 -5.16 -1.75
N ASN A 247 -20.18 -5.89 -1.25
CA ASN A 247 -21.60 -5.59 -1.48
C ASN A 247 -22.02 -4.19 -1.02
N PHE A 248 -21.46 -3.72 0.09
CA PHE A 248 -21.78 -2.42 0.69
C PHE A 248 -20.61 -1.43 0.61
N LYS A 249 -19.83 -1.50 -0.47
CA LYS A 249 -18.62 -0.68 -0.71
C LYS A 249 -18.76 0.84 -0.62
N ASP A 250 -20.00 1.35 -0.62
CA ASP A 250 -20.33 2.78 -0.51
C ASP A 250 -20.79 3.18 0.91
N SER A 251 -20.92 2.22 1.84
CA SER A 251 -21.25 2.50 3.25
C SER A 251 -19.98 2.69 4.06
N LYS A 252 -19.83 3.89 4.63
CA LYS A 252 -18.72 4.20 5.55
C LYS A 252 -18.75 3.31 6.79
N GLU A 253 -19.94 2.96 7.27
CA GLU A 253 -20.13 2.15 8.47
C GLU A 253 -19.59 0.74 8.23
N ILE A 254 -19.86 0.15 7.05
CA ILE A 254 -19.34 -1.18 6.71
C ILE A 254 -17.81 -1.14 6.54
N THR A 255 -17.27 -0.12 5.88
CA THR A 255 -15.81 0.02 5.77
C THR A 255 -15.15 0.21 7.13
N ASP A 256 -15.80 0.90 8.07
CA ASP A 256 -15.29 1.07 9.43
C ASP A 256 -15.40 -0.22 10.24
N ILE A 257 -16.55 -0.90 10.19
CA ILE A 257 -16.83 -2.16 10.90
C ILE A 257 -15.88 -3.28 10.49
N THR A 258 -15.49 -3.31 9.22
CA THR A 258 -14.58 -4.34 8.69
C THR A 258 -13.11 -4.10 9.06
N GLY A 259 -12.79 -2.97 9.68
CA GLY A 259 -11.48 -2.67 10.24
C GLY A 259 -11.56 -1.94 11.58
N TRP A 260 -10.99 -0.73 11.66
CA TRP A 260 -10.76 0.01 12.92
C TRP A 260 -11.94 0.10 13.89
N ALA A 261 -13.18 0.21 13.41
CA ALA A 261 -14.33 0.28 14.32
C ALA A 261 -14.70 -1.10 14.87
N GLY A 262 -14.55 -2.16 14.08
CA GLY A 262 -14.73 -3.54 14.53
C GLY A 262 -13.72 -3.92 15.61
N ASP A 263 -12.46 -3.55 15.43
CA ASP A 263 -11.39 -3.82 16.38
C ASP A 263 -11.49 -2.94 17.62
N LEU A 264 -11.85 -1.66 17.47
CA LEU A 264 -12.16 -0.79 18.61
C LEU A 264 -13.32 -1.34 19.46
N ILE A 265 -14.38 -1.83 18.83
CA ILE A 265 -15.49 -2.48 19.52
C ILE A 265 -14.98 -3.72 20.26
N THR A 266 -14.20 -4.58 19.59
CA THR A 266 -13.72 -5.84 20.16
C THR A 266 -12.73 -5.62 21.31
N MET A 267 -11.90 -4.57 21.23
CA MET A 267 -10.93 -4.14 22.24
C MET A 267 -11.57 -3.86 23.60
N ALA A 268 -12.88 -3.56 23.65
CA ALA A 268 -13.61 -3.46 24.92
C ALA A 268 -13.47 -4.72 25.81
N LYS A 269 -13.26 -5.91 25.22
CA LYS A 269 -12.96 -7.15 25.95
C LYS A 269 -11.61 -7.08 26.69
N ASN A 270 -10.55 -6.67 26.00
CA ASN A 270 -9.22 -6.55 26.62
C ASN A 270 -9.22 -5.41 27.66
N VAL A 271 -9.94 -4.31 27.42
CA VAL A 271 -10.10 -3.23 28.40
C VAL A 271 -10.75 -3.75 29.69
N VAL A 272 -11.85 -4.51 29.62
CA VAL A 272 -12.46 -5.09 30.81
C VAL A 272 -11.51 -6.05 31.52
N MET A 273 -10.72 -6.82 30.77
CA MET A 273 -9.76 -7.78 31.30
C MET A 273 -8.61 -7.11 32.07
N TYR A 274 -8.13 -5.96 31.59
CA TYR A 274 -6.86 -5.39 32.03
C TYR A 274 -6.98 -4.06 32.78
N ARG A 275 -8.13 -3.35 32.71
CA ARG A 275 -8.29 -2.02 33.36
C ARG A 275 -8.04 -2.00 34.87
N ASP A 276 -8.27 -3.12 35.56
CA ASP A 276 -8.05 -3.17 37.01
C ASP A 276 -6.56 -3.13 37.39
N GLN A 277 -5.65 -3.22 36.42
CA GLN A 277 -4.21 -2.97 36.60
C GLN A 277 -3.84 -1.48 36.64
N TYR A 278 -4.76 -0.60 36.25
CA TYR A 278 -4.56 0.86 36.21
C TYR A 278 -5.08 1.51 37.49
N GLU A 279 -4.61 2.74 37.77
CA GLU A 279 -5.03 3.53 38.94
C GLU A 279 -6.16 4.52 38.59
N GLY A 280 -6.93 4.93 39.58
CA GLY A 280 -7.98 5.95 39.45
C GLY A 280 -9.41 5.41 39.54
N SER A 281 -10.39 6.23 39.13
CA SER A 281 -11.79 5.82 39.06
C SER A 281 -12.03 4.77 37.98
N LEU A 282 -13.22 4.15 37.95
CA LEU A 282 -13.55 3.18 36.90
C LEU A 282 -13.38 3.75 35.48
N LEU A 283 -13.76 5.02 35.28
CA LEU A 283 -13.61 5.70 34.00
C LEU A 283 -12.14 6.00 33.68
N ASP A 284 -11.36 6.45 34.67
CA ASP A 284 -9.92 6.71 34.49
C ASP A 284 -9.17 5.45 34.08
N ARG A 285 -9.46 4.33 34.78
CA ARG A 285 -8.86 3.02 34.50
C ARG A 285 -9.26 2.47 33.14
N THR A 286 -10.53 2.66 32.76
CA THR A 286 -11.04 2.24 31.45
C THR A 286 -10.37 3.03 30.33
N TYR A 287 -10.29 4.36 30.46
CA TYR A 287 -9.59 5.22 29.51
C TYR A 287 -8.11 4.85 29.40
N ALA A 288 -7.40 4.75 30.53
CA ALA A 288 -5.97 4.47 30.53
C ALA A 288 -5.66 3.11 29.92
N SER A 289 -6.44 2.08 30.27
CA SER A 289 -6.31 0.76 29.66
C SER A 289 -6.60 0.77 28.16
N ALA A 290 -7.66 1.44 27.71
CA ALA A 290 -7.95 1.52 26.28
C ALA A 290 -6.85 2.27 25.54
N TYR A 291 -6.37 3.39 26.09
CA TYR A 291 -5.33 4.19 25.48
C TYR A 291 -4.04 3.37 25.35
N ASP A 292 -3.62 2.65 26.38
CA ASP A 292 -2.36 1.92 26.34
C ASP A 292 -2.42 0.67 25.46
N LEU A 293 -3.55 -0.06 25.45
CA LEU A 293 -3.69 -1.32 24.72
C LEU A 293 -3.90 -1.14 23.20
N ILE A 294 -4.55 -0.06 22.76
CA ILE A 294 -4.74 0.20 21.32
C ILE A 294 -3.39 0.46 20.65
N GLY A 295 -3.03 -0.39 19.68
CA GLY A 295 -1.75 -0.30 18.98
C GLY A 295 -0.56 -0.74 19.81
N MET A 296 -0.79 -1.55 20.85
CA MET A 296 0.27 -2.07 21.69
C MET A 296 0.96 -3.24 21.02
N VAL A 297 2.30 -3.30 21.08
CA VAL A 297 3.03 -4.54 20.79
C VAL A 297 2.80 -5.49 21.95
N GLU A 298 2.17 -6.64 21.70
CA GLU A 298 1.87 -7.65 22.71
C GLU A 298 3.09 -8.01 23.57
N ASN A 299 2.89 -8.14 24.88
CA ASN A 299 3.93 -8.51 25.82
C ASN A 299 3.34 -9.10 27.11
N GLU A 300 4.17 -9.47 28.08
CA GLU A 300 3.65 -9.74 29.44
C GLU A 300 3.38 -8.43 30.18
N PRO A 301 2.22 -8.25 30.84
CA PRO A 301 1.12 -9.21 31.07
C PRO A 301 -0.03 -9.16 30.04
N PHE A 302 0.11 -8.39 28.96
CA PHE A 302 -0.92 -8.10 27.95
C PHE A 302 -0.81 -9.02 26.73
N ARG A 303 -1.41 -10.21 26.83
CA ARG A 303 -1.49 -11.21 25.76
C ARG A 303 -2.84 -11.18 25.05
N ASP A 304 -2.89 -11.74 23.84
CA ASP A 304 -4.11 -11.98 23.06
C ASP A 304 -4.92 -10.68 22.86
N LEU A 305 -4.22 -9.61 22.49
CA LEU A 305 -4.79 -8.32 22.16
C LEU A 305 -5.51 -8.41 20.81
N VAL A 306 -6.71 -7.83 20.75
CA VAL A 306 -7.58 -7.87 19.56
C VAL A 306 -7.56 -6.57 18.75
N PHE A 307 -6.68 -5.64 19.12
CA PHE A 307 -6.41 -4.40 18.40
C PHE A 307 -4.99 -3.92 18.75
N ASP A 308 -4.04 -4.81 18.49
CA ASP A 308 -2.62 -4.63 18.78
C ASP A 308 -1.96 -3.71 17.74
N LEU A 309 -0.62 -3.66 17.70
CA LEU A 309 0.06 -2.82 16.71
C LEU A 309 -0.14 -3.31 15.28
N ASP A 310 -0.20 -4.62 15.02
CA ASP A 310 -0.41 -5.17 13.68
C ASP A 310 -1.78 -4.72 13.15
N ASP A 311 -2.84 -4.97 13.92
CA ASP A 311 -4.21 -4.62 13.53
C ASP A 311 -4.38 -3.09 13.38
N LEU A 312 -3.82 -2.27 14.29
CA LEU A 312 -3.90 -0.80 14.16
C LEU A 312 -3.23 -0.28 12.89
N LEU A 313 -2.04 -0.80 12.56
CA LEU A 313 -1.35 -0.40 11.32
C LEU A 313 -2.08 -0.95 10.09
N GLY A 314 -2.52 -2.21 10.13
CA GLY A 314 -3.27 -2.89 9.09
C GLY A 314 -4.56 -2.17 8.74
N ASP A 315 -5.37 -1.79 9.72
CA ASP A 315 -6.61 -1.05 9.54
C ASP A 315 -6.41 0.30 8.84
N ILE A 316 -5.44 1.08 9.35
CA ILE A 316 -5.15 2.43 8.86
C ILE A 316 -4.57 2.37 7.44
N ASP A 317 -3.66 1.43 7.20
CA ASP A 317 -3.04 1.24 5.89
C ASP A 317 -4.07 0.72 4.88
N ALA A 318 -4.92 -0.23 5.26
CA ALA A 318 -6.02 -0.72 4.42
C ALA A 318 -6.95 0.41 3.98
N TYR A 319 -7.36 1.27 4.92
CA TYR A 319 -8.22 2.41 4.63
C TYR A 319 -7.55 3.34 3.63
N ASN A 320 -6.30 3.74 3.88
CA ASN A 320 -5.56 4.64 3.00
C ASN A 320 -5.35 4.04 1.61
N ILE A 321 -4.94 2.77 1.53
CA ILE A 321 -4.70 2.06 0.26
C ILE A 321 -5.98 2.03 -0.56
N ALA A 322 -7.10 1.61 0.03
CA ALA A 322 -8.35 1.46 -0.71
C ALA A 322 -8.96 2.82 -1.10
N GLN A 323 -8.90 3.81 -0.21
CA GLN A 323 -9.43 5.15 -0.47
C GLN A 323 -8.62 5.87 -1.55
N GLU A 324 -7.29 5.91 -1.43
CA GLU A 324 -6.43 6.56 -2.42
C GLU A 324 -6.51 5.86 -3.79
N ALA A 325 -6.56 4.52 -3.81
CA ALA A 325 -6.79 3.78 -5.06
C ALA A 325 -8.13 4.16 -5.72
N LYS A 326 -9.22 4.29 -4.94
CA LYS A 326 -10.52 4.74 -5.46
C LYS A 326 -10.47 6.17 -6.00
N GLU A 327 -9.85 7.11 -5.28
CA GLU A 327 -9.74 8.51 -5.69
C GLU A 327 -8.93 8.69 -6.97
N LEU A 328 -7.87 7.89 -7.12
CA LEU A 328 -7.01 7.88 -8.31
C LEU A 328 -7.57 7.02 -9.46
N ASN A 329 -8.70 6.31 -9.24
CA ASN A 329 -9.25 5.33 -10.16
C ASN A 329 -8.22 4.28 -10.60
N LEU A 330 -7.43 3.81 -9.63
CA LEU A 330 -6.43 2.74 -9.77
C LEU A 330 -6.95 1.44 -9.15
N SER A 331 -6.44 0.31 -9.64
CA SER A 331 -6.59 -0.96 -8.95
C SER A 331 -5.70 -1.01 -7.70
N ILE A 332 -6.09 -1.81 -6.70
CA ILE A 332 -5.20 -2.06 -5.56
C ILE A 332 -3.92 -2.80 -6.00
N ALA A 333 -3.95 -3.51 -7.14
CA ALA A 333 -2.76 -4.10 -7.74
C ALA A 333 -1.69 -3.06 -8.11
N GLU A 334 -2.12 -1.88 -8.56
CA GLU A 334 -1.25 -0.77 -8.92
C GLU A 334 -0.81 0.05 -7.70
N PHE A 335 -1.69 0.22 -6.72
CA PHE A 335 -1.46 1.14 -5.61
C PHE A 335 -0.81 0.51 -4.37
N PHE A 336 -1.15 -0.72 -4.00
CA PHE A 336 -0.68 -1.32 -2.74
C PHE A 336 0.86 -1.36 -2.58
N PRO A 337 1.65 -1.80 -3.58
CA PRO A 337 3.10 -1.81 -3.44
C PRO A 337 3.69 -0.39 -3.35
N SER A 338 3.09 0.58 -4.04
CA SER A 338 3.57 1.96 -4.06
C SER A 338 3.31 2.67 -2.74
N TYR A 339 2.23 2.34 -2.02
CA TYR A 339 1.95 2.88 -0.70
C TYR A 339 3.14 2.74 0.28
N TYR A 340 3.71 1.54 0.35
CA TYR A 340 4.85 1.24 1.22
C TYR A 340 6.19 1.69 0.62
N THR A 341 6.38 1.54 -0.70
CA THR A 341 7.68 1.80 -1.35
C THR A 341 7.92 3.27 -1.71
N LEU A 342 6.87 4.08 -1.83
CA LEU A 342 6.94 5.51 -2.14
C LEU A 342 6.79 6.40 -0.90
N GLY A 343 6.70 5.80 0.30
CA GLY A 343 6.71 6.51 1.56
C GLY A 343 5.37 7.13 1.97
N HIS A 344 4.24 6.76 1.34
CA HIS A 344 2.91 7.19 1.79
C HIS A 344 2.63 6.72 3.22
N VAL A 345 3.11 5.51 3.54
CA VAL A 345 3.09 4.88 4.85
C VAL A 345 3.73 5.73 5.99
N LYS A 346 4.61 6.70 5.66
CA LYS A 346 5.26 7.58 6.65
C LYS A 346 4.31 8.61 7.26
N THR A 347 3.18 8.88 6.60
CA THR A 347 2.15 9.82 7.04
C THR A 347 0.78 9.14 7.14
N ARG A 348 0.76 7.84 7.45
CA ARG A 348 -0.45 6.99 7.43
C ARG A 348 -1.56 7.50 8.34
N PHE A 349 -1.23 7.99 9.54
CA PHE A 349 -2.24 8.45 10.50
C PHE A 349 -2.84 9.77 10.06
N THR A 350 -2.00 10.68 9.57
CA THR A 350 -2.42 11.96 8.97
C THR A 350 -3.29 11.72 7.74
N ARG A 351 -2.92 10.78 6.87
CA ARG A 351 -3.72 10.38 5.69
C ARG A 351 -5.06 9.82 6.11
N PHE A 352 -5.09 8.87 7.04
CA PHE A 352 -6.34 8.28 7.53
C PHE A 352 -7.24 9.33 8.18
N PHE A 353 -6.67 10.23 8.98
CA PHE A 353 -7.41 11.34 9.57
C PHE A 353 -8.04 12.27 8.52
N ASN A 354 -7.29 12.59 7.45
CA ASN A 354 -7.80 13.41 6.35
C ASN A 354 -8.86 12.69 5.53
N HIS A 355 -8.63 11.43 5.17
CA HIS A 355 -9.49 10.63 4.31
C HIS A 355 -10.80 10.25 5.01
N ARG A 356 -10.73 9.70 6.23
CA ARG A 356 -11.92 9.22 6.96
C ARG A 356 -12.65 10.36 7.67
N PHE A 357 -11.94 11.33 8.21
CA PHE A 357 -12.50 12.36 9.09
C PHE A 357 -12.39 13.78 8.54
N ASN A 358 -12.02 13.95 7.26
CA ASN A 358 -11.87 15.25 6.61
C ASN A 358 -10.88 16.19 7.32
N GLY A 359 -9.93 15.65 8.08
CA GLY A 359 -9.00 16.43 8.88
C GLY A 359 -9.67 17.18 10.05
N ASP A 360 -10.89 16.80 10.43
CA ASP A 360 -11.69 17.46 11.47
C ASP A 360 -11.71 16.65 12.78
N ARG A 361 -11.15 17.24 13.83
CA ARG A 361 -11.11 16.64 15.18
C ARG A 361 -12.51 16.44 15.76
N ALA A 362 -13.45 17.34 15.49
CA ALA A 362 -14.83 17.21 15.98
C ALA A 362 -15.56 16.07 15.27
N LYS A 363 -15.26 15.86 13.99
CA LYS A 363 -15.77 14.71 13.23
C LYS A 363 -15.20 13.39 13.75
N LEU A 364 -13.87 13.31 13.99
CA LEU A 364 -13.25 12.14 14.60
C LEU A 364 -13.91 11.80 15.94
N LEU A 365 -14.06 12.77 16.84
CA LEU A 365 -14.69 12.55 18.14
C LEU A 365 -16.14 12.04 18.00
N THR A 366 -16.95 12.71 17.18
CA THR A 366 -18.36 12.35 16.97
C THR A 366 -18.49 10.92 16.44
N ASP A 367 -17.72 10.58 15.40
CA ASP A 367 -17.82 9.28 14.74
C ASP A 367 -17.30 8.14 15.64
N VAL A 368 -16.22 8.34 16.38
CA VAL A 368 -15.68 7.31 17.29
C VAL A 368 -16.62 7.09 18.49
N VAL A 369 -17.25 8.16 19.00
CA VAL A 369 -18.30 8.04 20.02
C VAL A 369 -19.53 7.31 19.47
N GLU A 370 -19.91 7.57 18.21
CA GLU A 370 -20.99 6.83 17.54
C GLU A 370 -20.66 5.33 17.43
N VAL A 371 -19.43 4.96 17.06
CA VAL A 371 -18.97 3.57 17.02
C VAL A 371 -19.14 2.84 18.36
N MET A 372 -18.93 3.53 19.49
CA MET A 372 -19.01 2.89 20.80
C MET A 372 -20.38 2.97 21.47
N LYS A 373 -21.18 4.01 21.17
CA LYS A 373 -22.43 4.31 21.91
C LYS A 373 -23.68 4.45 21.04
N GLY A 374 -23.51 4.67 19.73
CA GLY A 374 -24.57 5.03 18.80
C GLY A 374 -24.59 4.14 17.56
N GLY A 375 -25.32 4.59 16.54
CA GLY A 375 -25.46 3.90 15.24
C GLY A 375 -26.20 2.56 15.31
N ILE A 376 -27.17 2.34 14.42
CA ILE A 376 -27.91 1.06 14.39
C ILE A 376 -26.97 -0.04 13.90
N GLU A 377 -26.18 0.25 12.88
CA GLU A 377 -25.20 -0.63 12.27
C GLU A 377 -24.15 -1.08 13.31
N TYR A 378 -23.56 -0.12 14.04
CA TYR A 378 -22.59 -0.42 15.08
C TYR A 378 -23.21 -1.14 16.28
N ALA A 379 -24.48 -0.85 16.65
CA ALA A 379 -25.16 -1.55 17.75
C ALA A 379 -25.27 -3.05 17.48
N VAL A 380 -25.66 -3.44 16.27
CA VAL A 380 -25.75 -4.86 15.88
C VAL A 380 -24.38 -5.54 15.99
N VAL A 381 -23.32 -4.85 15.54
CA VAL A 381 -21.96 -5.38 15.59
C VAL A 381 -21.44 -5.48 17.04
N ARG A 382 -21.69 -4.48 17.88
CA ARG A 382 -21.35 -4.54 19.32
C ARG A 382 -21.99 -5.74 20.00
N ASP A 383 -23.29 -5.96 19.78
CA ASP A 383 -23.99 -7.11 20.34
C ASP A 383 -23.40 -8.45 19.88
N GLN A 384 -22.95 -8.54 18.62
CA GLN A 384 -22.30 -9.75 18.09
C GLN A 384 -20.88 -9.95 18.61
N LEU A 385 -20.06 -8.91 18.63
CA LEU A 385 -18.63 -9.02 18.92
C LEU A 385 -18.37 -9.09 20.41
N ILE A 386 -18.98 -8.22 21.21
CA ILE A 386 -18.70 -8.13 22.64
C ILE A 386 -19.84 -8.63 23.52
N GLY A 387 -21.05 -8.78 22.98
CA GLY A 387 -22.20 -9.26 23.74
C GLY A 387 -22.42 -8.42 25.00
N TYR A 388 -22.65 -9.07 26.14
CA TYR A 388 -22.91 -8.39 27.40
C TYR A 388 -21.65 -8.28 28.28
N LEU A 389 -20.86 -7.22 28.09
CA LEU A 389 -19.72 -6.87 28.95
C LEU A 389 -20.10 -6.02 30.18
N ASN A 390 -21.37 -5.63 30.31
CA ASN A 390 -21.88 -4.76 31.38
C ASN A 390 -21.11 -3.43 31.53
N LEU A 391 -20.66 -2.86 30.41
CA LEU A 391 -20.05 -1.52 30.34
C LEU A 391 -21.14 -0.45 30.41
N SER A 392 -20.93 0.56 31.25
CA SER A 392 -21.75 1.76 31.27
C SER A 392 -21.50 2.64 30.04
N GLU A 393 -22.43 3.54 29.73
CA GLU A 393 -22.25 4.53 28.67
C GLU A 393 -20.98 5.37 28.85
N GLY A 394 -20.60 5.68 30.09
CA GLY A 394 -19.37 6.42 30.39
C GLY A 394 -18.11 5.62 30.09
N GLU A 395 -18.13 4.30 30.30
CA GLU A 395 -16.99 3.43 29.96
C GLU A 395 -16.83 3.27 28.45
N LEU A 396 -17.93 3.13 27.71
CA LEU A 396 -17.92 3.12 26.24
C LEU A 396 -17.38 4.44 25.68
N GLU A 397 -17.77 5.57 26.29
CA GLU A 397 -17.22 6.89 25.94
C GLU A 397 -15.74 7.01 26.26
N ALA A 398 -15.28 6.47 27.39
CA ALA A 398 -13.87 6.47 27.76
C ALA A 398 -13.01 5.70 26.75
N ILE A 399 -13.47 4.55 26.25
CA ILE A 399 -12.80 3.79 25.18
C ILE A 399 -12.75 4.60 23.88
N ALA A 400 -13.86 5.23 23.49
CA ALA A 400 -13.92 6.10 22.32
C ALA A 400 -12.92 7.27 22.41
N ILE A 401 -12.88 7.96 23.55
CA ILE A 401 -11.97 9.09 23.79
C ILE A 401 -10.51 8.62 23.77
N ALA A 402 -10.22 7.40 24.25
CA ALA A 402 -8.88 6.83 24.19
C ALA A 402 -8.39 6.64 22.74
N PHE A 403 -9.22 6.05 21.86
CA PHE A 403 -8.90 5.93 20.44
C PHE A 403 -8.74 7.30 19.77
N TYR A 404 -9.67 8.23 20.02
CA TYR A 404 -9.59 9.62 19.54
C TYR A 404 -8.24 10.27 19.90
N ASN A 405 -7.83 10.19 21.16
CA ASN A 405 -6.55 10.75 21.62
C ASN A 405 -5.34 10.00 21.04
N LYS A 406 -5.45 8.69 20.81
CA LYS A 406 -4.37 7.88 20.21
C LYS A 406 -4.12 8.29 18.76
N ILE A 407 -5.18 8.41 17.97
CA ILE A 407 -5.08 8.86 16.57
C ILE A 407 -4.49 10.27 16.51
N LEU A 408 -4.98 11.20 17.32
CA LEU A 408 -4.46 12.57 17.33
C LEU A 408 -3.01 12.66 17.82
N TYR A 409 -2.59 11.79 18.73
CA TYR A 409 -1.18 11.71 19.12
C TYR A 409 -0.29 11.44 17.90
N TYR A 410 -0.63 10.47 17.05
CA TYR A 410 0.15 10.18 15.85
C TYR A 410 0.05 11.28 14.79
N VAL A 411 -1.14 11.83 14.55
CA VAL A 411 -1.34 12.96 13.62
C VAL A 411 -0.51 14.18 14.03
N ASP A 412 -0.47 14.51 15.31
CA ASP A 412 0.29 15.67 15.82
C ASP A 412 1.81 15.47 15.77
N GLN A 413 2.29 14.22 15.62
CA GLN A 413 3.69 13.91 15.32
C GLN A 413 3.99 13.93 13.80
N GLY A 414 3.00 14.18 12.95
CA GLY A 414 3.13 14.14 11.49
C GLY A 414 3.31 12.73 10.92
N LYS A 415 2.86 11.70 11.66
CA LYS A 415 2.86 10.30 11.26
C LYS A 415 1.65 9.90 10.43
#